data_AF-A0A2U3LGZ3-F1
#
_entry.id   AF-A0A2U3LGZ3-F1
#
_cell.length_a   1.000
_cell.length_b   1.000
_cell.length_c   1.000
_cell.angle_alpha   90.00
_cell.angle_beta   90.00
_cell.angle_gamma   90.00
#
_symmetry.space_group_name_H-M   'P 1'
#
loop_
_entity.id
_entity.type
_entity.pdbx_description
1 polymer ?
#
loop_
_entity_poly.entity_id
_entity_poly.type
_entity_poly.pdbx_seq_one_letter_code
_entity_poly.pdbx_strand_id
1 'polypeptide(L)' 'MLRKTLEAKLGSMTNAEFREVMALTTNDIRANNVNLGKMTSMAYAVQVAEITLGLIRRYQVA' A
#
# COMPACT_ATOMS: atom_id res chain seq x y z
N MET A 1 -0.91 12.56 -2.25
CA MET A 1 -2.23 12.34 -1.62
C MET A 1 -2.26 11.05 -0.82
N LEU A 2 -1.88 9.91 -1.40
CA LEU A 2 -1.87 8.60 -0.73
C LEU A 2 -1.20 8.60 0.65
N ARG A 3 0.01 9.18 0.78
CA ARG A 3 0.71 9.28 2.07
C ARG A 3 -0.14 9.91 3.18
N LYS A 4 -0.78 11.06 2.91
CA LYS A 4 -1.63 11.77 3.88
C LYS A 4 -2.86 10.93 4.26
N THR A 5 -3.45 10.21 3.29
CA THR A 5 -4.58 9.32 3.54
C THR A 5 -4.20 8.16 4.47
N LEU A 6 -3.03 7.55 4.23
CA LEU A 6 -2.51 6.47 5.06
C LEU A 6 -2.15 6.97 6.47
N GLU A 7 -1.48 8.12 6.58
CA GLU A 7 -1.11 8.72 7.86
C GLU A 7 -2.33 9.11 8.70
N ALA A 8 -3.40 9.60 8.06
CA ALA A 8 -4.66 9.93 8.74
C ALA A 8 -5.38 8.69 9.31
N LYS A 9 -5.26 7.52 8.66
CA LYS A 9 -5.94 6.29 9.08
C LYS A 9 -5.12 5.41 10.02
N LEU A 10 -3.82 5.30 9.78
CA LEU A 10 -2.94 4.33 10.43
C LEU A 10 -1.93 4.98 11.37
N GLY A 11 -1.83 6.31 11.36
CA GLY A 11 -0.86 7.08 12.14
C GLY A 11 0.38 7.46 11.33
N SER A 12 1.22 8.33 11.91
CA SER A 12 2.42 8.87 11.27
C SER A 12 3.30 7.80 10.65
N MET A 13 3.90 8.09 9.50
CA MET A 13 4.64 7.13 8.70
C MET A 13 6.01 7.69 8.32
N THR A 14 7.03 6.85 8.49
CA THR A 14 8.40 7.15 8.07
C THR A 14 8.54 7.12 6.55
N ASN A 15 9.59 7.75 6.04
CA ASN A 15 9.88 7.69 4.60
C ASN A 15 10.22 6.26 4.13
N ALA A 16 10.77 5.43 5.02
CA ALA A 16 11.10 4.04 4.73
C ALA A 16 9.82 3.20 4.58
N GLU A 17 8.91 3.25 5.56
CA GLU A 17 7.60 2.58 5.49
C GLU A 17 6.84 3.02 4.23
N PHE A 18 6.83 4.33 3.95
CA PHE A 18 6.12 4.83 2.76
C PHE A 18 6.70 4.29 1.46
N ARG A 19 8.04 4.20 1.34
CA ARG A 19 8.70 3.64 0.15
C ARG A 19 8.39 2.15 -0.01
N GLU A 20 8.40 1.40 1.08
CA GLU A 20 8.12 -0.03 1.08
C GLU A 20 6.66 -0.32 0.70
N VAL A 21 5.71 0.39 1.31
CA VAL A 21 4.27 0.31 0.96
C VAL A 21 4.05 0.62 -0.52
N MET A 22 4.70 1.66 -1.05
CA MET A 22 4.59 2.03 -2.46
C MET A 22 5.12 0.94 -3.39
N ALA A 23 6.25 0.33 -3.05
CA ALA A 23 6.85 -0.74 -3.85
C ALA A 23 5.93 -1.98 -3.88
N LEU A 24 5.44 -2.41 -2.72
CA LEU A 24 4.55 -3.56 -2.61
C LEU A 24 3.20 -3.32 -3.29
N THR A 25 2.59 -2.14 -3.08
CA THR A 25 1.34 -1.76 -3.75
C THR A 25 1.49 -1.74 -5.26
N THR A 26 2.61 -1.20 -5.77
CA THR A 26 2.88 -1.17 -7.22
C THR A 26 3.05 -2.57 -7.80
N ASN A 27 3.72 -3.47 -7.08
CA ASN A 27 3.90 -4.85 -7.50
C ASN A 27 2.58 -5.63 -7.53
N ASP A 28 1.73 -5.45 -6.51
CA ASP A 28 0.40 -6.07 -6.46
C ASP A 28 -0.48 -5.60 -7.62
N ILE A 29 -0.52 -4.29 -7.86
CA ILE A 29 -1.25 -3.70 -8.99
C ILE A 29 -0.75 -4.25 -10.33
N ARG A 30 0.58 -4.35 -10.51
CA ARG A 30 1.18 -4.90 -11.72
C ARG A 30 0.80 -6.38 -11.92
N ALA A 31 0.89 -7.19 -10.87
CA ALA A 31 0.51 -8.59 -10.91
C ALA A 31 -0.98 -8.75 -11.25
N ASN A 32 -1.86 -7.95 -10.65
CA ASN A 32 -3.29 -7.99 -10.94
C ASN A 32 -3.65 -7.55 -12.37
N ASN A 33 -3.01 -6.51 -12.89
CA ASN A 33 -3.27 -6.05 -14.26
C ASN A 33 -2.79 -7.06 -15.31
N VAL A 34 -1.63 -7.69 -15.08
CA VAL A 34 -1.04 -8.65 -16.02
C VAL A 34 -1.72 -10.02 -15.93
N ASN A 35 -1.93 -10.53 -14.72
CA ASN A 35 -2.41 -11.91 -14.54
C ASN A 35 -3.94 -12.02 -14.57
N LEU A 36 -4.67 -10.96 -14.18
CA LEU A 36 -6.13 -10.99 -14.07
C LEU A 36 -6.84 -10.08 -15.06
N GLY A 37 -6.11 -9.29 -15.86
CA GLY A 37 -6.69 -8.37 -16.85
C GLY A 37 -7.61 -7.31 -16.25
N LYS A 38 -7.50 -7.04 -14.95
CA LYS A 38 -8.38 -6.09 -14.24
C LYS A 38 -7.87 -4.67 -14.40
N MET A 39 -8.77 -3.71 -14.56
CA MET A 39 -8.41 -2.30 -14.42
C MET A 39 -8.22 -1.96 -12.94
N THR A 40 -7.11 -1.32 -12.61
CA THR A 40 -6.87 -0.80 -11.26
C THR A 40 -7.52 0.56 -11.09
N SER A 41 -8.43 0.69 -10.13
CA SER A 41 -8.92 2.00 -9.71
C SER A 41 -8.00 2.62 -8.66
N MET A 42 -8.04 3.95 -8.52
CA MET A 42 -7.34 4.65 -7.43
C MET A 42 -7.82 4.16 -6.05
N ALA A 43 -9.11 3.84 -5.92
CA ALA A 43 -9.67 3.31 -4.67
C ALA A 43 -9.06 1.95 -4.30
N TYR A 44 -8.85 1.07 -5.28
CA TYR A 44 -8.18 -0.21 -5.08
C TYR A 44 -6.73 -0.01 -4.63
N ALA A 45 -5.98 0.88 -5.29
CA ALA A 45 -4.60 1.18 -4.92
C ALA A 45 -4.48 1.70 -3.48
N VAL A 46 -5.43 2.54 -3.03
CA VAL A 46 -5.50 3.01 -1.63
C VAL A 46 -5.76 1.85 -0.67
N GLN A 47 -6.71 0.96 -0.99
CA GLN A 47 -7.03 -0.19 -0.15
C GLN A 47 -5.86 -1.16 0.01
N VAL A 48 -5.14 -1.46 -1.08
CA VAL A 48 -3.95 -2.31 -1.04
C VAL A 48 -2.85 -1.67 -0.20
N ALA A 49 -2.62 -0.36 -0.34
CA ALA A 49 -1.63 0.36 0.45
C ALA A 49 -1.97 0.37 1.95
N GLU A 50 -3.26 0.52 2.30
CA GLU A 50 -3.74 0.45 3.69
C GLU A 50 -3.47 -0.93 4.31
N ILE A 51 -3.83 -2.00 3.60
CA ILE A 51 -3.60 -3.38 4.04
C ILE A 51 -2.09 -3.63 4.22
N THR A 52 -1.29 -3.22 3.23
CA THR A 52 0.16 -3.40 3.23
C THR A 52 0.81 -2.71 4.42
N LEU A 53 0.47 -1.45 4.69
CA LEU A 53 1.02 -0.72 5.84
C LEU A 53 0.61 -1.37 7.17
N GLY A 54 -0.64 -1.83 7.28
CA GLY A 54 -1.12 -2.57 8.45
C GLY A 54 -0.35 -3.86 8.69
N LEU A 55 -0.01 -4.60 7.63
CA LEU A 55 0.80 -5.82 7.72
C LEU A 55 2.25 -5.53 8.10
N ILE A 56 2.90 -4.58 7.41
CA ILE A 56 4.28 -4.16 7.72
C ILE A 56 4.39 -3.82 9.20
N ARG A 57 3.49 -3.00 9.74
CA ARG A 57 3.54 -2.61 11.16
C ARG A 57 3.29 -3.75 12.14
N ARG A 58 2.51 -4.75 11.75
CA ARG A 58 2.26 -5.94 12.58
C ARG A 58 3.43 -6.91 12.58
N TYR A 59 4.22 -6.96 11.52
CA TYR A 59 5.25 -7.99 11.32
C TYR A 59 6.70 -7.46 11.30
N GLN A 60 6.95 -6.16 11.14
CA GLN A 60 8.26 -5.52 11.37
C GLN A 60 8.50 -5.20 12.86
N VAL A 61 7.51 -5.39 13.74
CA VAL A 61 7.72 -5.46 15.18
C VAL A 61 8.05 -6.92 15.53
N ALA A 62 9.29 -7.33 15.22
CA ALA A 62 9.91 -8.55 15.70
C ALA A 62 11.43 -8.34 15.77
#